data_AF-A0A1H7W4E9-F1
#
_entry.id   AF-A0A1H7W4E9-F1
#
_cell.length_a   1.000
_cell.length_b   1.000
_cell.length_c   1.000
_cell.angle_alpha   90.00
_cell.angle_beta   90.00
_cell.angle_gamma   90.00
#
_symmetry.space_group_name_H-M   'P 1'
#
loop_
_entity.id
_entity.type
_entity.pdbx_description
1 polymer ?
#
loop_
_entity_poly.entity_id
_entity_poly.type
_entity_poly.pdbx_seq_one_letter_code
_entity_poly.pdbx_strand_id
1 'polypeptide(L)' 'DMWEHAFYLDYQNVKGDYVNAFWNIVNWNDVAARFDRARTQTAGLIV' A
#
# COMPACT_ATOMS: atom_id res chain seq x y z
N ASP A 1 -0.10 1.05 6.34
CA ASP A 1 0.12 0.41 7.64
C ASP A 1 -1.23 0.37 8.37
N MET A 2 -1.52 -0.67 9.15
CA MET A 2 -2.82 -0.84 9.82
C MET A 2 -2.68 -0.89 11.36
N TRP A 3 -1.51 -0.55 11.88
CA TRP A 3 -1.33 -0.27 13.30
C TRP A 3 -1.99 1.05 13.68
N GLU A 4 -2.54 1.14 14.89
CA GLU A 4 -3.28 2.32 15.36
C GLU A 4 -2.43 3.58 15.26
N HIS A 5 -1.11 3.50 15.46
CA HIS A 5 -0.21 4.64 15.30
C HIS A 5 -0.21 5.31 13.91
N ALA A 6 -0.74 4.65 12.87
CA ALA A 6 -0.71 5.13 11.50
C ALA A 6 -1.96 5.91 11.10
N PHE A 7 -3.04 5.83 11.90
CA PHE A 7 -4.33 6.46 11.56
C PHE A 7 -5.10 6.99 12.76
N TYR A 8 -4.72 6.67 13.99
CA TYR A 8 -5.55 6.96 15.16
C TYR A 8 -5.66 8.45 15.50
N LEU A 9 -4.65 9.26 15.13
CA LEU A 9 -4.71 10.71 15.32
C LEU A 9 -5.78 11.38 14.44
N ASP A 10 -5.96 10.89 13.21
CA ASP A 10 -6.88 11.49 12.23
C ASP A 10 -8.24 10.79 12.17
N TYR A 11 -8.28 9.47 12.40
CA TYR A 11 -9.46 8.63 12.22
C TYR A 11 -9.89 7.86 13.49
N GLN A 12 -9.12 7.96 14.58
CA GLN A 12 -9.38 7.27 15.85
C GLN A 12 -9.73 5.79 15.65
N ASN A 13 -10.94 5.38 16.00
CA ASN A 13 -11.49 4.03 15.90
C ASN A 13 -12.21 3.75 14.57
N VAL A 14 -12.35 4.72 13.67
CA VAL A 14 -13.05 4.57 12.39
C VAL A 14 -12.09 4.11 11.30
N LYS A 15 -11.69 2.83 11.38
CA LYS A 15 -10.72 2.22 10.45
C LYS A 15 -11.19 2.23 8.98
N GLY A 16 -12.50 2.19 8.74
CA GLY A 16 -13.06 2.20 7.39
C GLY A 16 -12.72 3.48 6.62
N ASP A 17 -12.81 4.63 7.28
CA ASP A 17 -12.56 5.93 6.65
C ASP A 17 -11.08 6.13 6.34
N TYR A 18 -10.19 5.64 7.21
CA TYR A 18 -8.76 5.58 6.93
C TYR A 18 -8.44 4.76 5.67
N VAL A 19 -9.04 3.59 5.51
CA VAL A 19 -8.82 2.74 4.32
C VAL A 19 -9.35 3.42 3.05
N ASN A 20 -10.51 4.05 3.12
CA ASN A 20 -11.08 4.79 1.98
C ASN A 20 -10.17 5.96 1.57
N ALA A 21 -9.67 6.73 2.53
CA ALA A 21 -8.74 7.83 2.27
C ALA A 21 -7.37 7.34 1.76
N PHE A 22 -6.88 6.21 2.30
CA PHE A 22 -5.62 5.59 1.88
C PHE A 22 -5.62 5.30 0.37
N TRP A 23 -6.70 4.72 -0.17
CA TRP A 23 -6.79 4.41 -1.60
C TRP A 23 -6.71 5.64 -2.52
N ASN A 24 -7.09 6.83 -2.03
CA ASN A 24 -6.99 8.07 -2.79
C ASN A 24 -5.55 8.61 -2.88
N ILE A 25 -4.66 8.20 -1.97
CA ILE A 25 -3.28 8.71 -1.90
C ILE A 25 -2.22 7.71 -2.36
N VAL A 26 -2.63 6.51 -2.82
CA VAL A 26 -1.70 5.50 -3.33
C VAL A 26 -0.99 6.01 -4.58
N ASN A 27 0.35 5.96 -4.57
CA ASN A 27 1.15 6.26 -5.74
C ASN A 27 1.21 5.04 -6.68
N TRP A 28 0.27 4.97 -7.61
CA TRP A 28 0.17 3.88 -8.58
C TRP A 28 1.36 3.78 -9.55
N ASN A 29 2.06 4.88 -9.83
CA ASN A 29 3.26 4.87 -10.69
C ASN A 29 4.41 4.11 -10.02
N ASP A 30 4.61 4.30 -8.70
CA ASP A 30 5.61 3.54 -7.95
C ASP A 30 5.24 2.06 -7.85
N VAL A 31 3.94 1.76 -7.68
CA VAL A 31 3.43 0.37 -7.67
C VAL A 31 3.72 -0.32 -9.01
N ALA A 32 3.43 0.33 -10.14
CA ALA A 32 3.71 -0.20 -11.47
C ALA A 32 5.21 -0.43 -11.69
N ALA A 33 6.06 0.54 -11.31
CA ALA A 33 7.51 0.41 -11.42
C ALA A 33 8.07 -0.75 -10.58
N ARG A 34 7.52 -0.97 -9.36
CA ARG A 34 7.87 -2.12 -8.51
C ARG A 34 7.42 -3.44 -9.12
N PHE A 35 6.23 -3.47 -9.72
CA PHE A 35 5.69 -4.66 -10.39
C PHE A 35 6.54 -5.05 -11.61
N ASP A 36 6.87 -4.09 -12.46
CA ASP A 36 7.72 -4.34 -13.63
C ASP A 36 9.12 -4.79 -13.23
N ARG A 37 9.69 -4.19 -12.16
CA ARG A 37 10.95 -4.63 -11.58
C ARG A 37 10.85 -6.06 -11.05
N ALA A 38 9.79 -6.40 -10.32
CA ALA A 38 9.57 -7.75 -9.84
C ALA A 38 9.41 -8.75 -10.99
N ARG A 39 8.70 -8.42 -12.06
CA ARG A 39 8.58 -9.29 -13.25
C ARG A 39 9.91 -9.53 -13.96
N THR A 40 10.76 -8.52 -14.04
CA THR A 40 12.00 -8.57 -14.84
C THR A 40 13.19 -9.13 -14.06
N GLN A 41 13.27 -8.89 -12.75
CA GLN A 41 14.40 -9.31 -11.92
C GLN A 41 14.25 -10.70 -11.29
N THR A 42 13.07 -11.32 -11.40
CA THR A 42 12.71 -12.51 -10.61
C THR A 42 12.60 -13.78 -11.48
N ALA A 43 13.51 -13.96 -12.42
CA ALA A 43 13.60 -15.18 -13.25
C ALA A 43 13.82 -16.51 -12.47
N GLY A 44 13.75 -16.50 -11.13
CA GLY A 44 13.95 -17.67 -10.29
C GLY A 44 13.22 -17.67 -8.94
N LEU A 45 12.21 -16.82 -8.72
CA LEU A 45 11.40 -16.83 -7.47
C LEU A 45 9.95 -17.21 -7.71
N ILE A 46 9.71 -18.02 -8.74
CA ILE A 46 8.53 -18.88 -8.82
C ILE A 46 9.12 -20.28 -9.01
N VAL A 47 9.21 -21.01 -7.91
CA VAL A 47 9.37 -22.48 -7.90
C VAL A 47 8.01 -23.05 -7.55
#